data_AF-A0A954I602-F1
#
_entry.id   AF-A0A954I602-F1
#
_cell.length_a   1.000
_cell.length_b   1.000
_cell.length_c   1.000
_cell.angle_alpha   90.00
_cell.angle_beta   90.00
_cell.angle_gamma   90.00
#
_symmetry.space_group_name_H-M   'P 1'
#
loop_
_entity.id
_entity.type
_entity.pdbx_description
1 polymer ?
#
loop_
_entity_poly.entity_id
_entity_poly.type
_entity_poly.pdbx_seq_one_letter_code
_entity_poly.pdbx_strand_id
1 'polypeptide(L)' 'FGVMGGATQPQGHVQIITNIIDFEMNIQEAGDAPRILHSGSSEPTGEQMTDGGTVALEAGFEPESLAELQRRGHVL' A
#
# COMPACT_ATOMS: atom_id res chain seq x y z
N PHE A 1 11.00 -8.58 -19.08
CA PHE A 1 10.14 -8.78 -17.90
C PHE A 1 10.18 -7.48 -17.12
N GLY A 2 9.10 -6.70 -17.19
CA GLY A 2 9.04 -5.35 -16.63
C GLY A 2 7.66 -4.81 -16.92
N VAL A 3 6.83 -4.78 -15.88
CA VAL A 3 5.50 -4.16 -15.93
C VAL A 3 5.72 -2.69 -15.53
N MET A 4 5.05 -1.77 -16.22
CA MET A 4 5.00 -0.36 -15.80
C MET A 4 4.47 -0.29 -14.37
N GLY A 5 5.26 0.25 -13.44
CA GLY A 5 4.90 0.29 -12.02
C GLY A 5 6.01 0.83 -11.11
N GLY A 6 7.29 0.71 -11.49
CA GLY A 6 8.38 1.32 -10.71
C GLY A 6 8.32 0.97 -9.22
N ALA A 7 8.12 1.97 -8.37
CA ALA A 7 8.01 1.82 -6.91
C ALA A 7 6.79 1.01 -6.42
N THR A 8 5.84 0.65 -7.29
CA THR A 8 4.60 -0.06 -6.89
C THR A 8 4.77 -1.58 -6.85
N GLN A 9 5.67 -2.15 -7.65
CA GLN A 9 5.97 -3.59 -7.64
C GLN A 9 6.42 -4.12 -6.28
N PRO A 10 7.42 -3.51 -5.61
CA PRO A 10 7.87 -4.03 -4.31
C PRO A 10 6.76 -3.92 -3.25
N GLN A 11 5.92 -2.89 -3.30
CA GLN A 11 4.79 -2.74 -2.38
C GLN A 11 3.78 -3.89 -2.53
N GLY A 12 3.42 -4.24 -3.76
CA GLY A 12 2.52 -5.36 -4.04
C GLY A 12 3.11 -6.71 -3.62
N HIS A 13 4.41 -6.94 -3.87
CA HIS A 13 5.06 -8.19 -3.45
C HIS A 13 5.07 -8.35 -1.92
N VAL A 14 5.37 -7.28 -1.17
CA VAL A 14 5.33 -7.33 0.30
C VAL A 14 3.92 -7.62 0.79
N GLN A 15 2.88 -7.01 0.19
CA GLN A 15 1.49 -7.30 0.56
C GLN A 15 1.13 -8.78 0.40
N ILE A 16 1.49 -9.42 -0.72
CA ILE A 16 1.25 -10.86 -0.91
C ILE A 16 1.97 -11.70 0.14
N ILE A 17 3.25 -11.39 0.42
CA ILE A 17 4.04 -12.14 1.38
C ILE A 17 3.49 -11.98 2.80
N THR A 18 3.13 -10.76 3.21
CA THR A 18 2.49 -10.47 4.49
C THR A 18 1.14 -11.17 4.61
N ASN A 19 0.32 -11.18 3.55
CA ASN A 19 -0.95 -11.91 3.54
C ASN A 19 -0.78 -13.41 3.79
N ILE A 20 0.24 -14.03 3.20
CA ILE A 20 0.51 -15.46 3.38
C ILE A 20 1.12 -15.76 4.75
N ILE A 21 2.10 -14.97 5.19
CA ILE A 21 2.88 -15.27 6.40
C ILE A 21 2.18 -14.77 7.66
N ASP A 22 1.73 -13.51 7.67
CA ASP A 22 1.23 -12.85 8.88
C ASP A 22 -0.28 -13.09 9.05
N PHE A 23 -1.02 -13.22 7.94
CA PHE A 23 -2.47 -13.45 7.95
C PHE A 23 -2.87 -14.88 7.57
N GLU A 24 -1.90 -15.77 7.36
CA GLU A 24 -2.09 -17.20 7.06
C GLU A 24 -3.03 -17.47 5.87
N MET A 25 -3.13 -16.52 4.93
CA MET A 25 -3.98 -16.65 3.75
C MET A 25 -3.40 -17.64 2.75
N ASN A 26 -4.27 -18.35 2.04
CA ASN A 26 -3.81 -19.12 0.89
C ASN A 26 -3.44 -18.19 -0.29
N ILE A 27 -2.77 -18.73 -1.32
CA ILE A 27 -2.25 -17.93 -2.43
C ILE A 27 -3.32 -17.16 -3.21
N GLN A 28 -4.54 -17.71 -3.32
CA GLN A 28 -5.65 -17.05 -3.99
C GLN A 28 -6.22 -15.94 -3.11
N GLU A 29 -6.48 -16.23 -1.84
CA GLU A 29 -6.93 -15.22 -0.86
C GLU A 29 -5.94 -14.05 -0.75
N ALA A 30 -4.65 -14.36 -0.67
CA ALA A 30 -3.60 -13.35 -0.60
C ALA A 30 -3.56 -12.46 -1.85
N GLY A 31 -3.82 -13.03 -3.04
CA GLY A 31 -3.85 -12.32 -4.31
C GLY A 31 -5.12 -11.51 -4.57
N ASP A 32 -6.25 -11.98 -4.04
CA ASP A 32 -7.57 -11.36 -4.15
C ASP A 32 -7.82 -10.30 -3.05
N ALA A 33 -7.00 -10.27 -2.00
CA ALA A 33 -7.09 -9.27 -0.94
C ALA A 33 -6.94 -7.83 -1.48
N PRO A 34 -7.72 -6.87 -0.95
CA PRO A 34 -7.63 -5.46 -1.37
C PRO A 34 -6.22 -4.89 -1.22
N ARG A 35 -5.78 -4.16 -2.25
CA ARG A 35 -4.42 -3.60 -2.31
C ARG A 35 -4.37 -2.17 -1.80
N ILE A 36 -3.19 -1.82 -1.30
CA ILE A 36 -2.78 -0.46 -0.97
C ILE A 36 -1.56 -0.04 -1.77
N LEU A 37 -1.45 1.25 -2.06
CA LEU A 37 -0.29 1.83 -2.74
C LEU A 37 0.02 3.19 -2.12
N HIS A 38 1.23 3.33 -1.58
CA HIS A 38 1.75 4.58 -1.06
C HIS A 38 2.62 5.29 -2.10
N SER A 39 2.46 6.60 -2.20
CA SER A 39 3.27 7.50 -3.02
C SER A 39 3.56 8.81 -2.27
N GLY A 40 4.54 9.58 -2.77
CA GLY A 40 5.00 10.81 -2.10
C GLY A 40 5.91 10.55 -0.90
N SER A 41 6.51 9.35 -0.80
CA SER A 41 7.58 9.08 0.16
C SER A 41 8.87 9.81 -0.20
N SER A 42 9.77 9.95 0.77
CA SER A 42 11.12 10.45 0.50
C SER A 42 11.85 9.52 -0.46
N GLU A 43 12.49 10.10 -1.48
CA GLU A 43 13.24 9.36 -2.49
C GLU A 43 14.75 9.62 -2.38
N PRO A 44 15.61 8.64 -2.74
CA PRO A 44 17.07 8.84 -2.79
C PRO A 44 17.51 9.92 -3.79
N THR A 45 16.61 10.32 -4.69
CA THR A 45 16.78 11.36 -5.71
C THR A 45 16.57 12.77 -5.18
N GLY A 46 16.17 12.92 -3.91
CA GLY A 46 16.13 14.21 -3.20
C GLY A 46 14.74 14.72 -2.83
N GLU A 47 13.68 14.04 -3.28
CA GLU A 47 12.33 14.35 -2.79
C GLU A 47 12.22 13.94 -1.30
N GLN A 48 11.68 14.82 -0.47
CA GLN A 48 11.46 14.56 0.96
C GLN A 48 9.97 14.64 1.26
N MET A 49 9.45 13.60 1.89
CA MET A 49 8.07 13.58 2.35
C MET A 49 7.89 14.61 3.48
N THR A 50 6.91 15.50 3.33
CA THR A 50 6.61 16.57 4.30
C THR A 50 5.28 16.38 5.02
N ASP A 51 4.49 15.40 4.59
CA ASP A 51 3.20 14.99 5.15
C ASP A 51 3.13 13.46 5.29
N GLY A 52 1.95 12.85 5.32
CA GLY A 52 1.79 11.39 5.33
C GLY A 52 1.96 10.73 3.95
N GLY A 53 2.12 11.50 2.88
CA GLY A 53 2.02 11.01 1.50
C GLY A 53 0.59 10.64 1.11
N THR A 54 0.46 10.11 -0.11
CA THR A 54 -0.83 9.67 -0.66
C THR A 54 -0.94 8.15 -0.57
N VAL A 55 -2.07 7.65 -0.11
CA VAL A 55 -2.40 6.22 -0.05
C VAL A 55 -3.60 5.97 -0.95
N ALA A 56 -3.39 5.28 -2.08
CA ALA A 56 -4.48 4.74 -2.87
C ALA A 56 -4.87 3.37 -2.32
N LEU A 57 -6.17 3.16 -2.08
CA LEU A 57 -6.72 1.89 -1.60
C LEU A 57 -7.79 1.37 -2.56
N GLU A 58 -7.85 0.05 -2.74
CA GLU A 58 -9.00 -0.60 -3.36
C GLU A 58 -10.22 -0.58 -2.43
N ALA A 59 -11.41 -0.92 -2.95
CA ALA A 59 -12.59 -1.05 -2.11
C ALA A 59 -12.45 -2.23 -1.13
N GLY A 60 -13.08 -2.13 0.06
CA GLY A 60 -13.11 -3.19 1.05
C GLY A 60 -12.43 -2.86 2.39
N PHE A 61 -11.81 -1.69 2.52
CA PHE A 61 -11.30 -1.20 3.80
C PHE A 61 -12.41 -0.52 4.62
N GLU A 62 -12.40 -0.78 5.93
CA GLU A 62 -13.37 -0.21 6.86
C GLU A 62 -13.28 1.33 6.93
N PRO A 63 -14.41 2.06 7.03
CA PRO A 63 -14.42 3.52 7.11
C PRO A 63 -13.59 4.07 8.27
N GLU A 64 -13.50 3.34 9.38
CA GLU A 64 -12.69 3.70 10.54
C GLU A 64 -11.19 3.71 10.21
N SER A 65 -10.71 2.71 9.45
CA SER A 65 -9.33 2.64 8.98
C SER A 65 -8.99 3.81 8.06
N LEU A 66 -9.92 4.19 7.16
CA LEU A 66 -9.74 5.34 6.27
C LEU A 66 -9.66 6.66 7.07
N ALA A 67 -10.56 6.85 8.04
CA ALA A 67 -10.55 8.03 8.90
C ALA A 67 -9.25 8.12 9.72
N GLU A 68 -8.75 6.99 10.23
CA GLU A 68 -7.50 6.95 10.98
C GLU A 68 -6.28 7.25 10.10
N LEU A 69 -6.25 6.78 8.84
CA LEU A 69 -5.21 7.15 7.88
C LEU A 69 -5.21 8.67 7.62
N GLN A 70 -6.37 9.26 7.39
CA GLN A 70 -6.50 10.72 7.22
C GLN A 70 -6.04 11.48 8.46
N ARG A 71 -6.39 10.99 9.67
CA ARG A 71 -5.95 11.60 10.95
C ARG A 71 -4.43 11.56 11.12
N ARG A 72 -3.76 10.56 10.54
CA ARG A 72 -2.29 10.44 10.51
C ARG A 72 -1.63 11.31 9.45
N GLY A 73 -2.41 12.05 8.66
CA GLY A 73 -1.90 12.98 7.64
C GLY A 73 -1.77 12.37 6.25
N HIS A 74 -2.32 11.17 6.01
CA HIS A 74 -2.38 10.58 4.68
C HIS A 74 -3.49 11.22 3.84
N VAL A 75 -3.20 11.46 2.56
CA VAL A 75 -4.20 11.79 1.55
C VAL A 75 -4.70 10.48 0.92
N LEU A 76 -6.02 10.29 0.81
CA LEU A 76 -6.64 9.07 0.27
C LEU A 76 -7.22 9.29 -1.13
#